data_AF-A0A842W454-F1
#
_entry.id   AF-A0A842W454-F1
#
_cell.length_a   1.000
_cell.length_b   1.000
_cell.length_c   1.000
_cell.angle_alpha   90.00
_cell.angle_beta   90.00
_cell.angle_gamma   90.00
#
_symmetry.space_group_name_H-M   'P 1'
#
loop_
_entity.id
_entity.type
_entity.pdbx_description
1 polymer ?
#
loop_
_entity_poly.entity_id
_entity_poly.type
_entity_poly.pdbx_seq_one_letter_code
_entity_poly.pdbx_strand_id
1 'polypeptide(L)'
;MKKRLKMDNLHGIKKQPVKTSIKINENQFVGENGCTYIFRGVNLAGISIPFGTNNITHIKKNWPPSDLKNVSWINRPFPLDEADEHFIRLRVYGFNILR
;
A
#
# COMPACT_ATOMS: atom_id res chain seq x y z
N MET A 1 10.66 -9.78 22.73
CA MET A 1 9.79 -8.59 22.58
C MET A 1 10.37 -7.66 21.51
N LYS A 2 9.73 -7.54 20.33
CA LYS A 2 10.15 -6.58 19.30
C LYS A 2 9.84 -5.16 19.82
N LYS A 3 10.85 -4.30 19.94
CA LYS A 3 10.68 -2.88 20.32
C LYS A 3 9.72 -2.23 19.30
N ARG A 4 8.54 -1.79 19.77
CA ARG A 4 7.62 -0.94 19.02
C ARG A 4 8.37 0.37 18.72
N LEU A 5 8.61 0.69 17.45
CA LEU A 5 9.11 2.02 17.09
C LEU A 5 8.11 3.05 17.63
N LYS A 6 8.55 3.93 18.52
CA LYS A 6 7.75 5.08 18.98
C LYS A 6 7.79 6.16 17.90
N MET A 7 6.65 6.81 17.68
CA MET A 7 6.42 7.87 16.67
C MET A 7 7.40 9.04 16.77
N ASP A 8 7.97 9.24 17.97
CA ASP A 8 8.88 10.32 18.34
C ASP A 8 10.11 10.41 17.39
N ASN A 9 10.53 9.29 16.79
CA ASN A 9 11.70 9.22 15.90
C ASN A 9 11.42 9.46 14.40
N LEU A 10 10.16 9.71 14.00
CA LEU A 10 9.79 9.82 12.58
C LEU A 10 9.61 11.26 12.07
N HIS A 11 9.76 12.26 12.95
CA HIS A 11 9.62 13.70 12.67
C HIS A 11 10.63 14.27 11.64
N GLY A 12 11.59 13.46 11.14
CA GLY A 12 12.62 13.88 10.19
C GLY A 12 12.43 13.39 8.75
N ILE A 13 11.46 12.52 8.45
CA ILE A 13 11.27 12.01 7.09
C ILE A 13 10.54 13.06 6.25
N LYS A 14 11.30 13.90 5.55
CA LYS A 14 10.74 14.84 4.57
C LYS A 14 9.90 14.06 3.54
N LYS A 15 8.59 14.34 3.47
CA LYS A 15 7.73 13.94 2.33
C LYS A 15 8.23 14.68 1.09
N GLN A 16 9.24 14.13 0.43
CA GLN A 16 9.63 14.63 -0.89
C GLN A 16 8.80 13.88 -1.93
N PRO A 17 8.04 14.58 -2.79
CA PRO A 17 7.48 13.96 -3.97
C PRO A 17 8.65 13.67 -4.92
N VAL A 18 9.18 12.46 -4.87
CA VAL A 18 10.14 12.04 -5.89
C VAL A 18 9.33 11.72 -7.13
N LYS A 19 9.21 12.71 -8.02
CA LYS A 19 8.65 12.50 -9.35
C LYS A 19 9.72 11.79 -10.17
N THR A 20 9.78 10.47 -10.06
CA THR A 20 10.72 9.67 -10.85
C THR A 20 9.96 9.08 -12.02
N SER A 21 10.18 9.57 -13.25
CA SER A 21 9.72 8.80 -14.40
C SER A 21 10.55 7.53 -14.54
N ILE A 22 9.87 6.41 -14.76
CA ILE A 22 10.46 5.11 -15.00
C ILE A 22 10.11 4.73 -16.43
N LYS A 23 11.12 4.41 -17.23
CA LYS A 23 10.97 3.91 -18.60
C LYS A 23 11.29 2.42 -18.62
N ILE A 24 10.73 1.71 -19.58
CA ILE A 24 11.11 0.33 -19.89
C ILE A 24 12.10 0.41 -21.06
N ASN A 25 13.30 -0.09 -20.86
CA ASN A 25 14.28 -0.27 -21.92
C ASN A 25 14.62 -1.76 -22.02
N GLU A 26 14.21 -2.39 -23.11
CA GLU A 26 14.29 -3.84 -23.31
C GLU A 26 13.72 -4.61 -22.11
N ASN A 27 14.59 -5.23 -21.30
CA ASN A 27 14.23 -6.04 -20.15
C ASN A 27 14.56 -5.34 -18.81
N GLN A 28 14.68 -4.02 -18.81
CA GLN A 28 15.08 -3.22 -17.65
C GLN A 28 14.12 -2.05 -17.40
N PHE A 29 13.92 -1.74 -16.12
CA PHE A 29 13.31 -0.48 -15.69
C PHE A 29 14.43 0.54 -15.48
N VAL A 30 14.34 1.70 -16.14
CA VAL A 30 15.38 2.72 -16.13
C VAL A 30 14.80 4.05 -15.65
N GLY A 31 15.44 4.65 -14.63
CA GLY A 31 15.08 5.97 -14.14
C GLY A 31 15.62 7.11 -15.00
N GLU A 32 15.20 8.35 -14.73
CA GLU A 32 15.65 9.55 -15.46
C GLU A 32 17.17 9.78 -15.43
N ASN A 33 17.83 9.35 -14.36
CA ASN A 33 19.27 9.43 -14.19
C ASN A 33 20.04 8.36 -15.00
N GLY A 34 19.35 7.52 -15.78
CA GLY A 34 19.95 6.41 -16.53
C GLY A 34 20.26 5.18 -15.69
N CYS A 35 19.96 5.18 -14.39
CA CYS A 35 20.18 4.00 -13.54
C CYS A 35 19.06 2.97 -13.72
N THR A 36 19.43 1.69 -13.78
CA THR A 36 18.49 0.58 -13.73
C THR A 36 17.90 0.43 -12.33
N TYR A 37 16.59 0.27 -12.23
CA TYR A 37 15.87 0.07 -10.98
C TYR A 37 15.52 -1.39 -10.77
N ILE A 38 15.79 -1.86 -9.54
CA ILE A 38 15.37 -3.16 -9.05
C ILE A 38 14.27 -2.92 -8.01
N PHE A 39 13.10 -3.47 -8.28
CA PHE A 39 11.96 -3.37 -7.39
C PHE A 39 12.03 -4.40 -6.27
N ARG A 40 11.92 -3.92 -5.03
CA ARG A 40 11.81 -4.69 -3.80
C ARG A 40 10.46 -4.33 -3.20
N GLY A 41 9.47 -5.13 -3.58
CA GLY A 41 8.07 -4.83 -3.31
C GLY A 41 7.43 -5.69 -2.25
N VAL A 42 6.34 -5.15 -1.70
CA VAL A 42 5.36 -5.92 -0.92
C VAL A 42 3.98 -5.67 -1.48
N ASN A 43 3.11 -6.69 -1.48
CA ASN A 43 1.71 -6.50 -1.79
C ASN A 43 1.03 -5.81 -0.61
N LEU A 44 0.36 -4.69 -0.87
CA LEU A 44 -0.50 -4.00 0.07
C LEU A 44 -1.93 -4.54 -0.09
N ALA A 45 -2.11 -5.83 0.20
CA ALA A 45 -3.42 -6.46 0.08
C ALA A 45 -4.27 -6.20 1.33
N GLY A 46 -5.43 -5.59 1.14
CA GLY A 46 -6.55 -5.70 2.08
C GLY A 46 -7.18 -7.08 2.02
N ILE A 47 -8.00 -7.42 3.01
CA ILE A 47 -8.97 -8.49 2.84
C ILE A 47 -9.84 -8.16 1.62
N SER A 48 -10.16 -9.15 0.78
CA SER A 48 -11.02 -8.98 -0.42
C SER A 48 -12.48 -8.60 -0.10
N ILE A 49 -12.75 -8.21 1.15
CA ILE A 49 -14.07 -7.89 1.67
C ILE A 49 -14.15 -6.37 1.92
N PRO A 50 -14.99 -5.65 1.15
CA PRO A 50 -15.15 -4.21 1.32
C PRO A 50 -15.76 -3.87 2.67
N PHE A 51 -15.45 -2.66 3.14
CA PHE A 51 -16.03 -2.06 4.33
C PHE A 51 -17.55 -1.90 4.16
N GLY A 52 -18.32 -2.11 5.23
CA GLY A 52 -19.77 -1.94 5.23
C GLY A 52 -20.59 -3.13 4.70
N THR A 53 -19.95 -4.22 4.26
CA THR A 53 -20.66 -5.48 3.94
C THR A 53 -20.72 -6.38 5.16
N ASN A 54 -21.78 -7.20 5.29
CA ASN A 54 -21.95 -8.14 6.41
C ASN A 54 -20.88 -9.27 6.48
N ASN A 55 -19.74 -9.15 5.80
CA ASN A 55 -18.63 -10.10 5.74
C ASN A 55 -18.98 -11.54 5.28
N ILE A 56 -20.22 -11.78 4.81
CA ILE A 56 -20.69 -13.08 4.31
C ILE A 56 -20.38 -13.24 2.81
N THR A 57 -19.12 -13.02 2.43
CA THR A 57 -18.68 -13.18 1.03
C THR A 57 -18.40 -14.64 0.63
N HIS A 58 -18.33 -15.55 1.61
CA HIS A 58 -18.12 -16.98 1.38
C HIS A 58 -19.36 -17.70 0.82
N ILE A 59 -20.54 -17.07 0.88
CA ILE A 59 -21.79 -17.58 0.28
C ILE A 59 -21.94 -16.99 -1.12
N LYS A 60 -21.77 -17.82 -2.16
CA LYS A 60 -21.88 -17.42 -3.57
C LYS A 60 -23.16 -16.63 -3.91
N LYS A 61 -24.29 -16.96 -3.27
CA LYS A 61 -25.59 -16.31 -3.50
C LYS A 61 -25.61 -14.82 -3.07
N ASN A 62 -24.68 -14.41 -2.21
CA ASN A 62 -24.58 -13.05 -1.68
C ASN A 62 -23.56 -12.21 -2.46
N TRP A 63 -23.05 -12.71 -3.59
CA TRP A 63 -22.15 -11.98 -4.48
C TRP A 63 -22.78 -11.79 -5.87
N PRO A 64 -22.81 -10.56 -6.41
CA PRO A 64 -22.38 -9.31 -5.78
C PRO A 64 -23.28 -8.89 -4.60
N PRO A 65 -22.79 -8.04 -3.66
CA PRO A 65 -23.63 -7.49 -2.59
C PRO A 65 -24.88 -6.83 -3.17
N SER A 66 -26.04 -7.05 -2.55
CA SER A 66 -27.31 -6.44 -2.97
C SER A 66 -27.28 -4.90 -2.94
N ASP A 67 -26.39 -4.34 -2.14
CA ASP A 67 -26.16 -2.90 -2.04
C ASP A 67 -24.76 -2.52 -2.57
N LEU A 68 -24.62 -2.56 -3.90
CA LEU A 68 -23.41 -2.13 -4.60
C LEU A 68 -23.06 -0.65 -4.37
N LYS A 69 -24.01 0.19 -3.92
CA LYS A 69 -23.81 1.63 -3.75
C LYS A 69 -23.01 1.96 -2.49
N ASN A 70 -23.07 1.10 -1.47
CA ASN A 70 -22.42 1.31 -0.18
C ASN A 70 -21.11 0.51 -0.01
N VAL A 71 -20.59 -0.06 -1.09
CA VAL A 71 -19.33 -0.79 -1.09
C VAL A 71 -18.14 0.19 -1.10
N SER A 72 -17.28 0.11 -0.08
CA SER A 72 -16.07 0.96 0.03
C SER A 72 -14.82 0.15 0.37
N TRP A 73 -13.68 0.55 -0.18
CA TRP A 73 -12.34 0.04 0.17
C TRP A 73 -11.50 1.05 0.95
N ILE A 74 -12.05 2.23 1.26
CA ILE A 74 -11.41 3.19 2.17
C ILE A 74 -11.21 2.50 3.53
N ASN A 75 -10.09 2.79 4.20
CA ASN A 75 -9.67 2.18 5.46
C ASN A 75 -9.28 0.68 5.36
N ARG A 76 -8.96 0.18 4.16
CA ARG A 76 -8.31 -1.12 3.94
C ARG A 76 -6.96 -0.90 3.26
N PRO A 77 -5.90 -1.68 3.60
CA PRO A 77 -5.84 -2.69 4.67
C PRO A 77 -5.84 -2.12 6.10
N PHE A 78 -5.64 -0.81 6.27
CA PHE A 78 -5.62 -0.10 7.54
C PHE A 78 -6.37 1.24 7.41
N PRO A 79 -6.77 1.88 8.52
CA PRO A 79 -7.38 3.21 8.52
C PRO A 79 -6.56 4.25 7.74
N LEU A 80 -7.25 5.15 7.03
CA LEU A 80 -6.60 6.14 6.16
C LEU A 80 -5.71 7.11 6.97
N ASP A 81 -6.12 7.45 8.19
CA ASP A 81 -5.37 8.29 9.13
C ASP A 81 -4.09 7.61 9.67
N GLU A 82 -4.03 6.27 9.64
CA GLU A 82 -2.84 5.49 10.00
C GLU A 82 -1.91 5.21 8.80
N ALA A 83 -2.34 5.54 7.57
CA ALA A 83 -1.65 5.12 6.35
C ALA A 83 -0.19 5.60 6.26
N ASP A 84 0.07 6.85 6.65
CA ASP A 84 1.42 7.42 6.66
C ASP A 84 2.38 6.60 7.55
N GLU A 85 1.92 6.19 8.73
CA GLU A 85 2.73 5.39 9.67
C GLU A 85 3.09 4.03 9.04
N HIS A 86 2.12 3.36 8.42
CA HIS A 86 2.35 2.07 7.78
C HIS A 86 3.31 2.18 6.59
N PHE A 87 3.17 3.19 5.74
CA PHE A 87 4.08 3.38 4.61
C PHE A 87 5.51 3.72 5.04
N ILE A 88 5.66 4.49 6.13
CA ILE A 88 6.96 4.75 6.73
C ILE A 88 7.60 3.45 7.21
N ARG A 89 6.87 2.58 7.92
CA ARG A 89 7.39 1.29 8.37
C ARG A 89 7.85 0.42 7.20
N LEU A 90 7.07 0.37 6.12
CA LEU A 90 7.43 -0.39 4.91
C LEU A 90 8.71 0.16 4.25
N ARG A 91 8.85 1.48 4.18
CA ARG A 91 10.08 2.12 3.70
C ARG A 91 11.28 1.82 4.60
N VAL A 92 11.11 1.87 5.92
CA VAL A 92 12.17 1.54 6.89
C VAL A 92 12.62 0.08 6.75
N TYR A 93 11.72 -0.83 6.38
CA TYR A 93 12.05 -2.21 6.06
C TYR A 93 12.72 -2.39 4.68
N GLY A 94 12.89 -1.32 3.90
CA GLY A 94 13.61 -1.33 2.63
C GLY A 94 12.75 -1.63 1.40
N PHE A 95 11.41 -1.62 1.53
CA PHE A 95 10.54 -1.74 0.37
C PHE A 95 10.46 -0.41 -0.40
N ASN A 96 10.53 -0.50 -1.73
CA ASN A 96 10.51 0.67 -2.62
C ASN A 96 9.32 0.67 -3.60
N ILE A 97 8.50 -0.39 -3.62
CA ILE A 97 7.27 -0.47 -4.41
C ILE A 97 6.18 -1.15 -3.58
N LEU A 98 4.92 -0.76 -3.83
CA LEU A 98 3.73 -1.43 -3.32
C LEU A 98 2.92 -1.94 -4.50
N ARG A 99 2.26 -3.10 -4.32
CA ARG A 99 1.33 -3.67 -5.29
C ARG A 99 -0.05 -3.89 -4.68
#